data_AF-A0A940B1D7-F1
#
_entry.id   AF-A0A940B1D7-F1
#
_cell.length_a   1.000
_cell.length_b   1.000
_cell.length_c   1.000
_cell.angle_alpha   90.00
_cell.angle_beta   90.00
_cell.angle_gamma   90.00
#
_symmetry.space_group_name_H-M   'P 1'
#
loop_
_entity.id
_entity.type
_entity.pdbx_description
1 polymer ?
#
loop_
_entity_poly.entity_id
_entity_poly.type
_entity_poly.pdbx_seq_one_letter_code
_entity_poly.pdbx_strand_id
1 'polypeptide(L)'
;MVQYVLRRVNIAGRIAFEPPADMAANASIKHELRKCRDKHNDYVLVTLQPPKKPRTTGEGSQNHHLNGHIMQICNETGASYSATKDEIKRIAVELMGYPYEIINGHIHPIGESESSTDECAKLIEAAHVLAADLSIILIE
;
A
#
# COMPACT_ATOMS: atom_id res chain seq x y z
N MET A 1 -0.24 11.02 17.49
CA MET A 1 0.71 10.71 16.41
C MET A 1 -0.07 10.75 15.11
N VAL A 2 0.29 11.65 14.22
CA VAL A 2 -0.35 11.81 12.91
C VAL A 2 0.73 11.68 11.84
N GLN A 3 0.40 11.09 10.69
CA GLN A 3 1.32 10.89 9.57
C GLN A 3 0.69 11.43 8.29
N TYR A 4 1.42 12.29 7.58
CA TYR A 4 0.98 12.92 6.35
C TYR A 4 2.10 12.93 5.31
N VAL A 5 1.73 12.82 4.04
CA VAL A 5 2.64 13.06 2.92
C VAL A 5 2.63 14.56 2.63
N LEU A 6 3.78 15.21 2.75
CA LEU A 6 3.92 16.66 2.55
C LEU A 6 4.85 16.96 1.38
N ARG A 7 4.55 18.03 0.64
CA ARG A 7 5.43 18.52 -0.41
C ARG A 7 6.60 19.26 0.22
N ARG A 8 7.82 18.83 -0.09
CA ARG A 8 9.04 19.56 0.28
C ARG A 8 9.13 20.86 -0.52
N VAL A 9 9.40 21.95 0.17
CA VAL A 9 9.74 23.25 -0.39
C VAL A 9 11.03 23.79 0.24
N ASN A 10 11.64 24.79 -0.41
CA ASN A 10 12.79 25.49 0.13
C ASN A 10 12.38 26.93 0.45
N ILE A 11 12.55 27.35 1.71
CA ILE A 11 12.25 28.71 2.15
C ILE A 11 13.52 29.29 2.76
N ALA A 12 14.08 30.34 2.14
CA ALA A 12 15.30 31.01 2.60
C ALA A 12 16.46 30.04 2.92
N GLY A 13 16.67 29.03 2.07
CA GLY A 13 17.71 28.01 2.24
C GLY A 13 17.41 26.92 3.27
N ARG A 14 16.23 26.93 3.90
CA ARG A 14 15.79 25.90 4.86
C ARG A 14 14.84 24.90 4.20
N ILE A 15 14.97 23.64 4.63
CA ILE A 15 14.01 22.58 4.28
C ILE A 15 12.70 22.89 5.00
N ALA A 16 11.63 23.01 4.23
CA ALA A 16 10.28 23.22 4.73
C ALA A 16 9.30 22.27 4.03
N PHE A 17 8.13 22.11 4.64
CA PHE A 17 7.06 21.27 4.12
C PHE A 17 5.77 22.09 4.05
N GLU A 18 5.11 22.07 2.90
CA GLU A 18 3.80 22.72 2.77
C GLU A 18 2.74 21.92 3.55
N PRO A 19 1.91 22.58 4.38
CA PRO A 19 0.80 21.90 5.02
C PRO A 19 -0.23 21.45 3.97
N PRO A 20 -1.01 20.38 4.24
CA PRO A 20 -2.06 19.93 3.34
C PRO A 20 -3.12 21.02 3.09
N ALA A 21 -3.68 21.03 1.88
CA ALA A 21 -4.81 21.89 1.54
C ALA A 21 -6.08 21.49 2.31
N ASP A 22 -6.21 20.22 2.69
CA ASP A 22 -7.31 19.73 3.52
C ASP A 22 -7.27 20.38 4.92
N MET A 23 -8.37 21.02 5.29
CA MET A 23 -8.46 21.79 6.53
C MET A 23 -8.38 20.90 7.78
N ALA A 24 -8.92 19.69 7.73
CA ALA A 24 -8.89 18.76 8.86
C ALA A 24 -7.47 18.24 9.13
N ALA A 25 -6.75 17.84 8.08
CA ALA A 25 -5.36 17.42 8.15
C ALA A 25 -4.45 18.55 8.64
N ASN A 26 -4.63 19.77 8.13
CA ASN A 26 -3.90 20.95 8.58
C ASN A 26 -4.14 21.25 10.07
N ALA A 27 -5.40 21.15 10.53
CA ALA A 27 -5.74 21.32 11.94
C ALA A 27 -5.09 20.24 12.83
N SER A 28 -5.10 18.98 12.40
CA SER A 28 -4.45 17.87 13.11
C SER A 28 -2.94 18.05 13.24
N ILE A 29 -2.25 18.47 12.17
CA ILE A 29 -0.81 18.80 12.21
C ILE A 29 -0.56 19.91 13.22
N LYS A 30 -1.32 21.01 13.13
CA LYS A 30 -1.19 22.14 14.07
C LYS A 30 -1.43 21.73 15.52
N HIS A 31 -2.38 20.82 15.76
CA HIS A 31 -2.65 20.31 17.11
C HIS A 31 -1.46 19.51 17.68
N GLU A 32 -0.89 18.58 16.91
CA GLU A 32 0.28 17.82 17.37
C GLU A 32 1.51 18.72 17.55
N LEU A 33 1.74 19.69 16.66
CA LEU A 33 2.83 20.67 16.81
C LEU A 33 2.68 21.51 18.09
N ARG A 34 1.46 21.95 18.45
CA ARG A 34 1.22 22.65 19.72
C ARG A 34 1.57 21.76 20.91
N LYS A 35 1.22 20.48 20.87
CA LYS A 35 1.56 19.52 21.92
C LYS A 35 3.08 19.32 22.02
N CYS A 36 3.81 19.27 20.90
CA CYS A 36 5.28 19.24 20.89
C CYS A 36 5.89 20.48 21.53
N ARG A 37 5.39 21.67 21.20
CA ARG A 37 5.79 22.92 21.84
C ARG A 37 5.57 22.89 23.34
N ASP A 38 4.36 22.50 23.77
CA ASP A 38 3.92 22.62 25.16
C ASP A 38 4.52 21.53 26.07
N LYS A 39 4.87 20.34 25.54
CA LYS A 39 5.31 19.18 26.33
C LYS A 39 6.70 18.64 25.99
N HIS A 40 7.26 19.02 24.85
CA HIS A 40 8.49 18.41 24.30
C HIS A 40 9.52 19.45 23.84
N ASN A 41 9.51 20.65 24.43
CA ASN A 41 10.43 21.75 24.13
C ASN A 41 10.49 22.10 22.63
N ASP A 42 9.35 21.98 21.96
CA ASP A 42 9.17 22.25 20.52
C ASP A 42 9.96 21.34 19.57
N TYR A 43 10.53 20.24 20.07
CA TYR A 43 11.16 19.22 19.23
C TYR A 43 10.13 18.27 18.63
N VAL A 44 10.37 17.86 17.38
CA VAL A 44 9.55 16.90 16.64
C VAL A 44 10.41 15.76 16.13
N LEU A 45 9.87 14.54 16.13
CA LEU A 45 10.46 13.41 15.43
C LEU A 45 10.03 13.44 13.96
N VAL A 46 10.99 13.44 13.05
CA VAL A 46 10.74 13.44 11.60
C VAL A 46 11.25 12.16 10.98
N THR A 47 10.36 11.42 10.33
CA THR A 47 10.70 10.26 9.50
C THR A 47 10.61 10.67 8.03
N LEU A 48 11.73 10.60 7.30
CA LEU A 48 11.78 10.90 5.88
C LEU A 48 11.74 9.59 5.08
N GLN A 49 10.68 9.41 4.30
CA GLN A 49 10.50 8.26 3.43
C GLN A 49 9.93 8.73 2.08
N PRO A 50 10.15 8.00 0.98
CA PRO A 50 9.43 8.25 -0.26
C PRO A 50 7.92 8.25 0.01
N PRO A 51 7.14 9.14 -0.64
CA PRO A 51 5.68 9.10 -0.49
C PRO A 51 5.19 7.71 -0.90
N LYS A 52 4.40 7.06 -0.03
CA LYS A 52 3.68 5.84 -0.40
C LYS A 52 2.80 6.19 -1.59
N LYS A 53 3.19 5.77 -2.80
CA LYS A 53 2.36 6.02 -3.98
C LYS A 53 1.08 5.18 -3.84
N PRO A 54 -0.10 5.76 -4.08
CA PRO A 54 -1.25 4.97 -4.50
C PRO A 54 -0.80 4.09 -5.67
N ARG A 55 -1.29 2.84 -5.75
CA ARG A 55 -0.97 1.95 -6.87
C ARG A 55 -1.09 2.68 -8.20
N THR A 56 -0.11 2.49 -9.07
CA THR A 56 -0.17 2.97 -10.46
C THR A 56 -1.17 2.11 -11.24
N THR A 57 -2.02 2.74 -12.05
CA THR A 57 -2.89 2.10 -13.04
C THR A 57 -2.39 2.44 -14.44
N GLY A 58 -2.55 1.53 -15.41
CA GLY A 58 -2.09 1.69 -16.80
C GLY A 58 -1.17 0.56 -17.30
N GLU A 59 -0.83 0.58 -18.58
CA GLU A 59 0.11 -0.37 -19.20
C GLU A 59 1.49 -0.29 -18.53
N GLY A 60 2.09 -1.45 -18.22
CA GLY A 60 3.36 -1.52 -17.46
C GLY A 60 3.26 -1.18 -15.97
N SER A 61 2.06 -0.94 -15.42
CA SER A 61 1.86 -0.74 -13.99
C SER A 61 1.89 -2.07 -13.21
N GLN A 62 2.18 -2.01 -11.90
CA GLN A 62 2.07 -3.19 -11.03
C GLN A 62 0.67 -3.84 -11.07
N ASN A 63 -0.38 -3.05 -11.27
CA ASN A 63 -1.74 -3.58 -11.36
C ASN A 63 -1.95 -4.34 -12.69
N HIS A 64 -1.37 -3.85 -13.78
CA HIS A 64 -1.34 -4.57 -15.05
C HIS A 64 -0.55 -5.88 -14.90
N HIS A 65 0.59 -5.83 -14.23
CA HIS A 65 1.44 -7.00 -13.97
C HIS A 65 0.70 -8.08 -13.16
N LEU A 66 0.14 -7.70 -12.00
CA LEU A 66 -0.64 -8.61 -11.16
C LEU A 66 -1.83 -9.21 -11.91
N ASN A 67 -2.60 -8.39 -12.63
CA ASN A 67 -3.76 -8.89 -13.40
C ASN A 67 -3.32 -9.80 -14.55
N GLY A 68 -2.16 -9.54 -15.17
CA GLY A 68 -1.55 -10.40 -16.17
C GLY A 68 -1.26 -11.79 -15.61
N HIS A 69 -0.62 -11.86 -14.44
CA HIS A 69 -0.37 -13.13 -13.76
C HIS A 69 -1.65 -13.86 -13.34
N ILE A 70 -2.64 -13.15 -12.79
CA ILE A 70 -3.93 -13.75 -12.44
C ILE A 70 -4.56 -14.40 -13.68
N MET A 71 -4.56 -13.70 -14.82
CA MET A 71 -5.11 -14.22 -16.06
C MET A 71 -4.34 -15.43 -16.58
N GLN A 72 -3.00 -15.44 -16.50
CA GLN A 72 -2.21 -16.62 -16.87
C GLN A 72 -2.58 -17.83 -16.00
N ILE A 73 -2.66 -17.66 -14.68
CA ILE A 73 -3.08 -18.74 -13.76
C ILE A 73 -4.50 -19.20 -14.08
N CYS A 74 -5.44 -18.28 -14.35
CA CYS A 74 -6.81 -18.64 -14.74
C CYS A 74 -6.84 -19.47 -16.03
N ASN A 75 -6.04 -19.10 -17.02
CA ASN A 75 -6.00 -19.80 -18.31
C ASN A 75 -5.44 -21.22 -18.17
N GLU A 76 -4.43 -21.41 -17.33
CA GLU A 76 -3.81 -22.73 -17.09
C GLU A 76 -4.69 -23.65 -16.21
N THR A 77 -5.36 -23.07 -15.20
CA THR A 77 -6.15 -23.84 -14.22
C THR A 77 -7.62 -24.02 -14.58
N GLY A 78 -8.16 -23.16 -15.46
CA GLY A 78 -9.59 -23.02 -15.71
C GLY A 78 -10.37 -22.36 -14.57
N ALA A 79 -9.70 -21.86 -13.53
CA ALA A 79 -10.34 -21.18 -12.41
C ALA A 79 -10.88 -19.80 -12.80
N SER A 80 -11.87 -19.31 -12.05
CA SER A 80 -12.37 -17.96 -12.25
C SER A 80 -11.36 -16.92 -11.76
N TYR A 81 -11.41 -15.74 -12.38
CA TYR A 81 -10.60 -14.60 -11.98
C TYR A 81 -10.76 -14.27 -10.50
N SER A 82 -12.00 -14.28 -10.00
CA SER A 82 -12.29 -13.97 -8.59
C SER A 82 -11.68 -15.00 -7.65
N ALA A 83 -11.82 -16.29 -7.94
CA ALA A 83 -11.30 -17.35 -7.09
C ALA A 83 -9.77 -17.32 -7.03
N THR A 84 -9.11 -17.17 -8.18
CA THR A 84 -7.64 -17.06 -8.26
C THR A 84 -7.14 -15.84 -7.48
N LYS A 85 -7.81 -14.69 -7.64
CA LYS A 85 -7.47 -13.46 -6.93
C LYS A 85 -7.68 -13.57 -5.41
N ASP A 86 -8.75 -14.23 -4.98
CA ASP A 86 -9.01 -14.46 -3.55
C ASP A 86 -7.95 -15.37 -2.93
N GLU A 87 -7.51 -16.40 -3.66
CA GLU A 87 -6.44 -17.30 -3.22
C GLU A 87 -5.09 -16.58 -3.11
N ILE A 88 -4.73 -15.76 -4.09
CA ILE A 88 -3.51 -14.93 -4.03
C ILE A 88 -3.54 -14.01 -2.80
N LYS A 89 -4.69 -13.38 -2.53
CA LYS A 89 -4.84 -12.54 -1.34
C LYS A 89 -4.71 -13.33 -0.05
N ARG A 90 -5.27 -14.54 0.01
CA ARG A 90 -5.14 -15.45 1.16
C ARG A 90 -3.65 -15.77 1.42
N ILE A 91 -2.92 -16.19 0.40
CA ILE A 91 -1.48 -16.47 0.47
C ILE A 91 -0.70 -15.24 0.92
N ALA A 92 -0.99 -14.07 0.36
CA ALA A 92 -0.32 -12.82 0.72
C ALA A 92 -0.57 -12.43 2.19
N VAL A 93 -1.78 -12.63 2.71
CA VAL A 93 -2.09 -12.40 4.12
C VAL A 93 -1.30 -13.37 5.00
N GLU A 94 -1.31 -14.65 4.68
CA GLU A 94 -0.71 -15.71 5.51
C GLU A 94 0.82 -15.66 5.53
N LEU A 95 1.46 -15.42 4.38
CA LEU A 95 2.91 -15.57 4.22
C LEU A 95 3.66 -14.24 4.19
N MET A 96 3.00 -13.14 3.83
CA MET A 96 3.68 -11.87 3.49
C MET A 96 3.19 -10.68 4.32
N GLY A 97 2.26 -10.91 5.25
CA GLY A 97 1.66 -9.86 6.07
C GLY A 97 0.99 -8.80 5.21
N TYR A 98 0.24 -9.23 4.19
CA TYR A 98 -0.68 -8.33 3.49
C TYR A 98 -1.77 -7.87 4.47
N PRO A 99 -2.08 -6.57 4.53
CA PRO A 99 -3.07 -6.04 5.47
C PRO A 99 -4.46 -6.61 5.23
N TYR A 100 -5.19 -6.81 6.32
CA TYR A 100 -6.54 -7.34 6.33
C TYR A 100 -7.34 -6.75 7.50
N GLU A 101 -8.66 -6.84 7.39
CA GLU A 101 -9.61 -6.56 8.45
C GLU A 101 -10.25 -7.86 8.92
N ILE A 102 -10.77 -7.87 10.14
CA ILE A 102 -11.55 -9.00 10.66
C ILE A 102 -13.01 -8.56 10.73
N ILE A 103 -13.87 -9.18 9.92
CA ILE A 103 -15.32 -8.92 9.92
C ILE A 103 -16.02 -10.22 10.25
N ASN A 104 -16.83 -10.22 11.31
CA ASN A 104 -17.54 -11.40 11.79
C ASN A 104 -16.63 -12.62 12.04
N GLY A 105 -15.40 -12.40 12.51
CA GLY A 105 -14.41 -13.46 12.77
C GLY A 105 -13.69 -14.00 11.53
N HIS A 106 -13.99 -13.47 10.34
CA HIS A 106 -13.34 -13.85 9.09
C HIS A 106 -12.30 -12.81 8.66
N ILE A 107 -11.21 -13.28 8.06
CA ILE A 107 -10.17 -12.43 7.48
C ILE A 107 -10.67 -11.88 6.14
N HIS A 108 -10.66 -10.56 6.03
CA HIS A 108 -10.99 -9.83 4.82
C HIS A 108 -9.76 -9.01 4.38
N PRO A 109 -9.00 -9.46 3.37
CA PRO A 109 -7.86 -8.72 2.86
C PRO A 109 -8.29 -7.35 2.33
N ILE A 110 -7.52 -6.29 2.59
CA ILE A 110 -7.90 -4.94 2.16
C ILE A 110 -8.07 -4.85 0.63
N GLY A 111 -8.90 -3.92 0.20
CA GLY A 111 -9.18 -3.65 -1.20
C GLY A 111 -7.92 -3.29 -1.99
N GLU A 112 -7.91 -3.67 -3.26
CA GLU A 112 -6.76 -3.38 -4.11
C GLU A 112 -6.59 -1.89 -4.40
N SER A 113 -7.69 -1.17 -4.53
CA SER A 113 -7.69 0.30 -4.66
C SER A 113 -7.11 1.02 -3.43
N GLU A 114 -7.04 0.35 -2.30
CA GLU A 114 -6.65 0.93 -1.00
C GLU A 114 -5.23 0.56 -0.60
N SER A 115 -4.59 -0.37 -1.31
CA SER A 115 -3.23 -0.77 -0.97
C SER A 115 -2.19 0.14 -1.62
N SER A 116 -1.02 0.18 -0.98
CA SER A 116 0.21 0.81 -1.45
C SER A 116 0.95 -0.04 -2.50
N THR A 117 1.97 0.54 -3.13
CA THR A 117 2.93 -0.13 -4.02
C THR A 117 3.60 -1.35 -3.36
N ASP A 118 3.98 -1.25 -2.08
CA ASP A 118 4.64 -2.33 -1.35
C ASP A 118 3.67 -3.51 -1.11
N GLU A 119 2.42 -3.20 -0.80
CA GLU A 119 1.38 -4.21 -0.62
C GLU A 119 1.00 -4.87 -1.95
N CYS A 120 1.04 -4.14 -3.06
CA CYS A 120 0.84 -4.71 -4.40
C CYS A 120 1.99 -5.65 -4.78
N ALA A 121 3.23 -5.33 -4.41
CA ALA A 121 4.38 -6.22 -4.61
C ALA A 121 4.19 -7.56 -3.87
N LYS A 122 3.61 -7.55 -2.66
CA LYS A 122 3.25 -8.78 -1.94
C LYS A 122 2.21 -9.61 -2.69
N LEU A 123 1.23 -8.99 -3.35
CA LEU A 123 0.25 -9.71 -4.16
C LEU A 123 0.89 -10.34 -5.40
N ILE A 124 1.84 -9.65 -6.04
CA ILE A 124 2.60 -10.19 -7.17
C ILE A 124 3.43 -11.39 -6.72
N GLU A 125 4.16 -11.25 -5.62
CA GLU A 125 4.95 -12.37 -5.04
C GLU A 125 4.05 -13.56 -4.68
N ALA A 126 2.87 -13.31 -4.09
CA ALA A 126 1.91 -14.36 -3.78
C ALA A 126 1.36 -15.06 -5.04
N ALA A 127 1.24 -14.33 -6.16
CA ALA A 127 0.90 -14.93 -7.45
C ALA A 127 2.00 -15.87 -7.94
N HIS A 128 3.28 -15.52 -7.75
CA HIS A 128 4.40 -16.41 -8.06
C HIS A 128 4.42 -17.65 -7.15
N VAL A 129 4.13 -17.49 -5.85
CA VAL A 129 4.01 -18.63 -4.92
C VAL A 129 2.92 -19.59 -5.39
N LEU A 130 1.71 -19.07 -5.67
CA LEU A 130 0.61 -19.89 -6.18
C LEU A 130 0.97 -20.57 -7.50
N ALA A 131 1.59 -19.85 -8.44
CA ALA A 131 2.01 -20.42 -9.70
C ALA A 131 3.06 -21.52 -9.52
N ALA A 132 4.04 -21.34 -8.63
CA ALA A 132 5.02 -22.36 -8.30
C ALA A 132 4.38 -23.62 -7.72
N ASP A 133 3.44 -23.48 -6.79
CA ASP A 133 2.70 -24.61 -6.22
C ASP A 133 1.90 -25.38 -7.28
N LEU A 134 1.40 -24.66 -8.29
CA LEU A 134 0.68 -25.22 -9.44
C LEU A 134 1.61 -25.67 -10.59
N SER A 135 2.92 -25.52 -10.44
CA SER A 135 3.92 -25.77 -11.50
C SER A 135 3.70 -24.96 -12.78
N ILE A 136 3.18 -23.74 -12.65
CA ILE A 136 2.95 -22.77 -13.73
C ILE A 136 4.13 -21.79 -13.77
N ILE A 137 4.64 -21.52 -14.98
CA ILE A 137 5.67 -20.49 -15.21
C ILE A 137 4.96 -19.21 -15.64
N LEU A 138 5.06 -18.17 -14.83
CA LEU A 138 4.53 -16.84 -15.15
C LEU A 138 5.51 -16.07 -16.04
N ILE A 139 4.96 -15.34 -17.00
CA ILE A 139 5.69 -14.46 -17.91
C ILE A 139 5.30 -13.01 -17.60
N GLU A 140 6.30 -12.12 -17.52
CA GLU A 140 6.10 -10.67 -17.34
C GLU A 140 5.67 -9.95 -18.64
#